data_AF-A0A2N3FEP1-F1
#
_entry.id   AF-A0A2N3FEP1-F1
#
_cell.length_a   1.000
_cell.length_b   1.000
_cell.length_c   1.000
_cell.angle_alpha   90.00
_cell.angle_beta   90.00
_cell.angle_gamma   90.00
#
_symmetry.space_group_name_H-M   'P 1'
#
loop_
_entity.id
_entity.type
_entity.pdbx_description
1 polymer ?
#
loop_
_entity_poly.entity_id
_entity_poly.type
_entity_poly.pdbx_seq_one_letter_code
_entity_poly.pdbx_strand_id
1 'polypeptide(L)'
;MGATAIMECLRADGRGSRSGPDGSGGYKRFEDVAERVTRNLENTTITVVGINVDLGSTEHYETVAHLASHGQVRAINPVHTSGDGDSIFVFSTAELRNPLSADGPLFTTGTSDIHLQVDLLGHAAATAVQESIYDACRQSESVDFEAAYDGVVPAAEG
;
A
#
# COMPACT_ATOMS: atom_id res chain seq x y z
N MET A 1 8.20 12.01 -25.45
CA MET A 1 7.73 12.14 -24.06
C MET A 1 6.60 11.14 -23.91
N GLY A 2 6.84 9.95 -23.35
CA GLY A 2 6.90 9.70 -21.90
C GLY A 2 5.50 9.20 -21.50
N ALA A 3 5.27 8.09 -20.80
CA ALA A 3 6.11 7.33 -19.90
C ALA A 3 5.69 5.84 -19.88
N THR A 4 6.65 5.02 -19.47
CA THR A 4 6.63 3.57 -19.26
C THR A 4 5.70 3.18 -18.12
N ALA A 5 4.83 2.19 -18.31
CA ALA A 5 4.10 1.53 -17.24
C ALA A 5 3.96 0.03 -17.52
N ILE A 6 4.48 -0.80 -16.60
CA ILE A 6 4.14 -2.22 -16.34
C ILE A 6 4.42 -3.23 -17.49
N MET A 7 4.90 -2.76 -18.64
CA MET A 7 5.10 -3.52 -19.90
C MET A 7 6.41 -4.33 -19.96
N GLU A 8 7.02 -4.73 -18.85
CA GLU A 8 8.29 -5.50 -18.88
C GLU A 8 8.12 -7.00 -18.61
N CYS A 9 6.92 -7.52 -18.88
CA CYS A 9 6.67 -8.95 -19.11
C CYS A 9 6.55 -9.29 -20.60
N LEU A 10 6.68 -8.30 -21.48
CA LEU A 10 6.53 -8.42 -22.93
C LEU A 10 7.84 -7.99 -23.62
N ARG A 11 8.37 -8.83 -24.49
CA ARG A 11 9.43 -8.39 -25.41
C ARG A 11 8.85 -7.33 -26.38
N ALA A 12 9.72 -6.54 -26.99
CA ALA A 12 9.37 -5.46 -27.90
C ALA A 12 8.52 -5.89 -29.13
N ASP A 13 8.38 -7.20 -29.37
CA ASP A 13 7.53 -7.81 -30.40
C ASP A 13 6.15 -8.28 -29.89
N GLY A 14 5.81 -8.01 -28.62
CA GLY A 14 4.53 -8.35 -28.02
C GLY A 14 4.37 -9.81 -27.56
N ARG A 15 5.46 -10.60 -27.45
CA ARG A 15 5.39 -11.96 -26.88
C ARG A 15 6.03 -12.05 -25.49
N GLY A 16 5.28 -12.64 -24.55
CA GLY A 16 5.73 -13.03 -23.20
C GLY A 16 6.27 -14.47 -23.18
N SER A 17 7.19 -14.77 -22.29
CA SER A 17 7.88 -16.06 -22.23
C SER A 17 7.49 -16.83 -20.96
N ARG A 18 7.23 -18.14 -21.11
CA ARG A 18 6.99 -19.16 -20.06
C ARG A 18 7.78 -20.40 -20.49
N SER A 19 8.62 -20.97 -19.62
CA SER A 19 9.10 -22.36 -19.77
C SER A 19 8.19 -23.34 -19.06
N GLY A 20 7.78 -24.39 -19.75
CA GLY A 20 7.09 -25.56 -19.19
C GLY A 20 8.07 -26.68 -18.79
N PRO A 21 7.57 -27.83 -18.28
CA PRO A 21 8.38 -29.02 -17.89
C PRO A 21 9.09 -29.72 -19.07
N ASP A 22 9.04 -29.12 -20.26
CA ASP A 22 9.54 -29.61 -21.54
C ASP A 22 10.94 -29.07 -21.91
N GLY A 23 11.58 -28.32 -21.01
CA GLY A 23 12.96 -27.85 -21.18
C GLY A 23 13.13 -26.70 -22.17
N SER A 24 12.04 -26.02 -22.58
CA SER A 24 12.09 -24.86 -23.50
C SER A 24 12.20 -23.54 -22.72
N GLY A 25 13.34 -22.82 -22.77
CA GLY A 25 13.66 -21.64 -21.92
C GLY A 25 12.72 -20.39 -22.00
N GLY A 26 12.54 -19.67 -20.86
CA GLY A 26 11.61 -18.53 -20.70
C GLY A 26 11.37 -18.01 -19.26
N TYR A 27 10.98 -16.72 -19.12
CA TYR A 27 10.81 -15.99 -17.84
C TYR A 27 9.60 -16.45 -17.01
N LYS A 28 9.66 -16.22 -15.70
CA LYS A 28 8.75 -16.75 -14.68
C LYS A 28 8.79 -15.78 -13.45
N ARG A 29 7.63 -15.35 -12.89
CA ARG A 29 7.43 -14.20 -11.94
C ARG A 29 6.16 -14.31 -11.04
N PHE A 30 6.12 -13.53 -9.94
CA PHE A 30 5.16 -13.46 -8.80
C PHE A 30 4.77 -14.81 -8.16
N GLU A 31 5.56 -15.31 -7.25
CA GLU A 31 6.85 -15.92 -7.56
C GLU A 31 6.69 -17.27 -8.28
N ASP A 32 6.05 -17.39 -9.46
CA ASP A 32 5.85 -18.64 -10.26
C ASP A 32 5.08 -19.79 -9.64
N VAL A 33 4.93 -19.70 -8.34
CA VAL A 33 4.34 -20.59 -7.36
C VAL A 33 3.57 -19.78 -6.35
N ALA A 34 3.28 -18.51 -6.67
CA ALA A 34 1.99 -17.94 -6.41
C ALA A 34 0.97 -19.07 -6.34
N GLU A 35 0.73 -19.75 -7.47
CA GLU A 35 -0.07 -20.93 -7.88
C GLU A 35 -1.01 -21.63 -6.88
N ARG A 36 -0.63 -21.63 -5.64
CA ARG A 36 -1.37 -21.99 -4.45
C ARG A 36 -1.97 -20.78 -3.71
N VAL A 37 -1.80 -19.55 -4.23
CA VAL A 37 -1.45 -18.25 -3.57
C VAL A 37 -2.26 -17.94 -2.33
N THR A 38 -3.48 -18.43 -2.37
CA THR A 38 -4.59 -18.02 -1.54
C THR A 38 -5.58 -19.17 -1.40
N ARG A 39 -5.21 -20.44 -1.70
CA ARG A 39 -6.14 -21.57 -1.79
C ARG A 39 -6.85 -21.78 -0.44
N ASN A 40 -8.00 -21.11 -0.29
CA ASN A 40 -8.93 -21.02 0.83
C ASN A 40 -8.60 -20.02 1.96
N LEU A 41 -7.68 -19.06 1.78
CA LEU A 41 -7.42 -18.02 2.79
C LEU A 41 -7.89 -16.66 2.29
N GLU A 42 -8.85 -16.08 3.01
CA GLU A 42 -9.30 -14.70 2.87
C GLU A 42 -8.49 -13.87 3.87
N ASN A 43 -7.58 -13.07 3.35
CA ASN A 43 -6.78 -12.14 4.15
C ASN A 43 -7.38 -10.74 3.98
N THR A 44 -7.17 -9.84 4.93
CA THR A 44 -7.70 -8.47 4.82
C THR A 44 -6.92 -7.53 5.73
N THR A 45 -6.39 -6.45 5.16
CA THR A 45 -5.87 -5.31 5.92
C THR A 45 -6.81 -4.13 5.77
N ILE A 46 -7.44 -3.72 6.87
CA ILE A 46 -8.26 -2.50 6.91
C ILE A 46 -7.42 -1.37 7.50
N THR A 47 -7.17 -0.34 6.70
CA THR A 47 -6.39 0.83 7.09
C THR A 47 -7.31 2.04 7.26
N VAL A 48 -7.11 2.79 8.33
CA VAL A 48 -7.77 4.08 8.55
C VAL A 48 -6.71 5.15 8.78
N VAL A 49 -6.77 6.23 8.00
CA VAL A 49 -5.88 7.39 8.09
C VAL A 49 -6.71 8.61 8.48
N GLY A 50 -6.39 9.19 9.63
CA GLY A 50 -6.96 10.47 10.06
C GLY A 50 -5.97 11.61 9.79
N ILE A 51 -6.44 12.68 9.15
CA ILE A 51 -5.71 13.94 9.02
C ILE A 51 -6.51 15.08 9.65
N ASN A 52 -5.87 16.22 9.91
CA ASN A 52 -6.54 17.42 10.42
C ASN A 52 -6.62 18.55 9.37
N VAL A 53 -6.23 18.27 8.13
CA VAL A 53 -6.19 19.25 7.03
C VAL A 53 -7.41 19.11 6.15
N ASP A 54 -8.10 20.22 5.89
CA ASP A 54 -9.18 20.30 4.91
C ASP A 54 -8.62 20.39 3.48
N LEU A 55 -8.80 19.32 2.71
CA LEU A 55 -8.38 19.24 1.31
C LEU A 55 -9.46 19.70 0.32
N GLY A 56 -10.66 20.08 0.79
CA GLY A 56 -11.71 20.71 0.01
C GLY A 56 -12.47 19.84 -1.00
N SER A 57 -11.87 18.76 -1.52
CA SER A 57 -12.49 17.84 -2.48
C SER A 57 -12.27 16.38 -2.09
N THR A 58 -13.27 15.53 -2.32
CA THR A 58 -13.18 14.08 -2.13
C THR A 58 -12.01 13.48 -2.90
N GLU A 59 -11.75 13.94 -4.12
CA GLU A 59 -10.65 13.45 -4.97
C GLU A 59 -9.27 13.61 -4.32
N HIS A 60 -9.07 14.67 -3.54
CA HIS A 60 -7.81 14.87 -2.82
C HIS A 60 -7.65 13.88 -1.66
N TYR A 61 -8.73 13.57 -0.93
CA TYR A 61 -8.71 12.53 0.10
C TYR A 61 -8.52 11.13 -0.50
N GLU A 62 -9.14 10.84 -1.65
CA GLU A 62 -8.92 9.60 -2.41
C GLU A 62 -7.47 9.47 -2.88
N THR A 63 -6.84 10.58 -3.27
CA THR A 63 -5.41 10.60 -3.63
C THR A 63 -4.53 10.31 -2.42
N VAL A 64 -4.81 10.89 -1.25
CA VAL A 64 -4.11 10.54 -0.01
C VAL A 64 -4.30 9.06 0.33
N ALA A 65 -5.50 8.50 0.14
CA ALA A 65 -5.77 7.08 0.39
C ALA A 65 -4.93 6.18 -0.53
N HIS A 66 -4.87 6.52 -1.83
CA HIS A 66 -4.00 5.83 -2.78
C HIS A 66 -2.53 5.91 -2.37
N LEU A 67 -2.02 7.09 -1.98
CA LEU A 67 -0.64 7.24 -1.55
C LEU A 67 -0.35 6.45 -0.27
N ALA A 68 -1.31 6.40 0.67
CA ALA A 68 -1.22 5.63 1.90
C ALA A 68 -1.09 4.12 1.66
N SER A 69 -1.65 3.58 0.56
CA SER A 69 -1.48 2.17 0.16
C SER A 69 -0.01 1.77 -0.03
N HIS A 70 0.86 2.72 -0.39
CA HIS A 70 2.29 2.46 -0.47
C HIS A 70 2.88 2.03 0.88
N GLY A 71 2.28 2.44 2.01
CA GLY A 71 2.65 1.94 3.33
C GLY A 71 2.40 0.44 3.48
N GLN A 72 1.25 -0.04 3.01
CA GLN A 72 0.92 -1.47 2.98
C GLN A 72 1.92 -2.24 2.10
N VAL A 73 2.23 -1.73 0.90
CA VAL A 73 3.20 -2.33 -0.02
C VAL A 73 4.61 -2.41 0.58
N ARG A 74 5.02 -1.44 1.41
CA ARG A 74 6.33 -1.46 2.08
C ARG A 74 6.36 -2.43 3.27
N ALA A 75 5.23 -2.71 3.90
CA ALA A 75 5.15 -3.50 5.13
C ALA A 75 4.75 -4.96 4.90
N ILE A 76 3.98 -5.26 3.85
CA ILE A 76 3.36 -6.57 3.60
C ILE A 76 3.82 -7.09 2.24
N ASN A 77 4.25 -8.36 2.19
CA ASN A 77 4.68 -9.00 0.94
C ASN A 77 4.28 -10.49 0.87
N PRO A 78 3.46 -10.90 -0.12
CA PRO A 78 2.74 -10.06 -1.07
C PRO A 78 1.52 -9.36 -0.43
N VAL A 79 1.06 -8.26 -1.03
CA VAL A 79 -0.14 -7.51 -0.61
C VAL A 79 -0.99 -7.19 -1.83
N HIS A 80 -2.27 -6.85 -1.64
CA HIS A 80 -3.21 -6.55 -2.73
C HIS A 80 -3.35 -7.71 -3.72
N THR A 81 -3.22 -8.95 -3.23
CA THR A 81 -3.50 -10.14 -4.01
C THR A 81 -5.00 -10.32 -4.18
N SER A 82 -5.42 -11.22 -5.07
CA SER A 82 -6.84 -11.52 -5.24
C SER A 82 -7.51 -12.18 -4.01
N GLY A 83 -6.74 -12.64 -3.03
CA GLY A 83 -7.26 -13.17 -1.77
C GLY A 83 -7.35 -12.13 -0.65
N ASP A 84 -6.90 -10.90 -0.93
CA ASP A 84 -6.92 -9.81 0.04
C ASP A 84 -8.17 -8.93 -0.13
N GLY A 85 -8.84 -8.64 0.99
CA GLY A 85 -9.93 -7.66 1.10
C GLY A 85 -9.45 -6.26 1.49
N ASP A 86 -8.22 -5.87 1.09
CA ASP A 86 -7.59 -4.65 1.55
C ASP A 86 -8.42 -3.39 1.26
N SER A 87 -8.63 -2.56 2.28
CA SER A 87 -9.42 -1.34 2.19
C SER A 87 -8.76 -0.21 2.97
N ILE A 88 -8.73 0.99 2.39
CA ILE A 88 -8.15 2.18 3.02
C ILE A 88 -9.21 3.27 3.10
N PHE A 89 -9.41 3.82 4.30
CA PHE A 89 -10.30 4.94 4.55
C PHE A 89 -9.49 6.14 5.03
N VAL A 90 -9.66 7.28 4.37
CA VAL A 90 -9.09 8.55 4.82
C VAL A 90 -10.21 9.46 5.28
N PHE A 91 -10.04 10.11 6.43
CA PHE A 91 -10.94 11.15 6.89
C PHE A 91 -10.17 12.36 7.41
N SER A 92 -10.85 13.50 7.45
CA SER A 92 -10.29 14.73 8.01
C SER A 92 -11.17 15.35 9.07
N THR A 93 -10.56 15.87 10.14
CA THR A 93 -11.25 16.70 11.14
C THR A 93 -11.44 18.15 10.67
N ALA A 94 -10.80 18.55 9.57
CA ALA A 94 -10.89 19.88 8.96
C ALA A 94 -10.53 21.06 9.91
N GLU A 95 -9.66 20.82 10.90
CA GLU A 95 -9.17 21.84 11.83
C GLU A 95 -8.25 22.87 11.17
N LEU A 96 -7.47 22.45 10.17
CA LEU A 96 -6.53 23.29 9.44
C LEU A 96 -7.00 23.50 8.00
N ARG A 97 -7.15 24.78 7.61
CA ARG A 97 -7.35 25.17 6.22
C ARG A 97 -6.10 25.81 5.68
N ASN A 98 -5.63 25.29 4.55
CA ASN A 98 -4.46 25.80 3.86
C ASN A 98 -3.21 25.95 4.76
N PRO A 99 -2.75 24.88 5.43
CA PRO A 99 -1.60 24.93 6.33
C PRO A 99 -0.28 25.34 5.64
N LEU A 100 -0.21 25.24 4.31
CA LEU A 100 0.97 25.59 3.50
C LEU A 100 0.76 26.87 2.67
N SER A 101 -0.02 27.83 3.18
CA SER A 101 -0.24 29.11 2.51
C SER A 101 1.05 29.93 2.35
N ALA A 102 1.04 30.88 1.42
CA ALA A 102 2.14 31.81 1.12
C ALA A 102 2.61 32.66 2.32
N ASP A 103 1.81 32.70 3.41
CA ASP A 103 2.14 33.42 4.63
C ASP A 103 2.89 32.54 5.65
N GLY A 104 3.04 31.24 5.37
CA GLY A 104 3.82 30.31 6.17
C GLY A 104 5.33 30.44 5.91
N PRO A 105 6.19 30.16 6.91
CA PRO A 105 7.64 30.35 6.81
C PRO A 105 8.34 29.50 5.74
N LEU A 106 7.64 28.51 5.17
CA LEU A 106 8.20 27.56 4.19
C LEU A 106 7.90 27.94 2.72
N PHE A 107 6.94 28.83 2.46
CA PHE A 107 6.55 29.23 1.11
C PHE A 107 6.64 30.74 0.94
N THR A 108 7.80 31.23 0.50
CA THR A 108 8.06 32.68 0.36
C THR A 108 7.45 33.31 -0.89
N THR A 109 6.84 32.53 -1.80
CA THR A 109 6.17 33.06 -2.99
C THR A 109 5.21 32.01 -3.61
N GLY A 110 3.91 32.28 -3.64
CA GLY A 110 2.94 31.56 -4.49
C GLY A 110 1.68 31.04 -3.80
N THR A 111 0.58 30.96 -4.56
CA THR A 111 -0.69 30.32 -4.15
C THR A 111 -0.40 28.93 -3.57
N SER A 112 -1.03 28.59 -2.45
CA SER A 112 -0.95 27.27 -1.85
C SER A 112 -1.28 26.17 -2.85
N ASP A 113 -0.28 25.40 -3.27
CA ASP A 113 -0.47 24.29 -4.18
C ASP A 113 -1.14 23.13 -3.42
N ILE A 114 -2.41 22.89 -3.74
CA ILE A 114 -3.19 21.82 -3.14
C ILE A 114 -2.58 20.44 -3.46
N HIS A 115 -1.96 20.27 -4.62
CA HIS A 115 -1.32 19.00 -4.98
C HIS A 115 -0.09 18.73 -4.12
N LEU A 116 0.71 19.76 -3.85
CA LEU A 116 1.85 19.63 -2.93
C LEU A 116 1.40 19.26 -1.51
N GLN A 117 0.29 19.83 -1.03
CA GLN A 117 -0.30 19.47 0.26
C GLN A 117 -0.73 17.99 0.27
N VAL A 118 -1.42 17.54 -0.78
CA VAL A 118 -1.85 16.15 -0.95
C VAL A 118 -0.66 15.20 -0.98
N ASP A 119 0.40 15.53 -1.72
CA ASP A 119 1.60 14.69 -1.84
C ASP A 119 2.33 14.55 -0.50
N LEU A 120 2.49 15.67 0.23
CA LEU A 120 3.14 15.67 1.54
C LEU A 120 2.35 14.86 2.55
N LEU A 121 1.03 15.08 2.62
CA LEU A 121 0.14 14.32 3.51
C LEU A 121 0.07 12.85 3.12
N GLY A 122 0.01 12.54 1.82
CA GLY A 122 0.00 11.18 1.31
C GLY A 122 1.30 10.42 1.61
N HIS A 123 2.46 11.07 1.48
CA HIS A 123 3.73 10.45 1.86
C HIS A 123 3.85 10.23 3.36
N ALA A 124 3.42 11.21 4.18
CA ALA A 124 3.36 11.05 5.62
C ALA A 124 2.40 9.92 6.03
N ALA A 125 1.24 9.84 5.38
CA ALA A 125 0.28 8.76 5.58
C ALA A 125 0.87 7.40 5.22
N ALA A 126 1.58 7.27 4.09
CA ALA A 126 2.24 6.03 3.71
C ALA A 126 3.26 5.56 4.77
N THR A 127 4.07 6.47 5.30
CA THR A 127 5.01 6.17 6.39
C THR A 127 4.27 5.76 7.66
N ALA A 128 3.21 6.50 8.04
CA ALA A 128 2.42 6.17 9.23
C ALA A 128 1.73 4.80 9.11
N VAL A 129 1.23 4.44 7.93
CA VAL A 129 0.63 3.12 7.66
C VAL A 129 1.66 2.00 7.72
N GLN A 130 2.87 2.22 7.19
CA GLN A 130 3.95 1.25 7.28
C GLN A 130 4.33 0.98 8.74
N GLU A 131 4.55 2.04 9.53
CA GLU A 131 4.90 1.90 10.94
C GLU A 131 3.77 1.30 11.77
N SER A 132 2.51 1.64 11.50
CA SER A 132 1.38 1.06 12.23
C SER A 132 1.25 -0.45 12.03
N ILE A 133 1.58 -0.96 10.84
CA ILE A 133 1.64 -2.40 10.58
C ILE A 133 2.79 -3.04 11.36
N TYR A 134 3.96 -2.41 11.40
CA TYR A 134 5.09 -2.92 12.19
C TYR A 134 4.76 -2.94 13.68
N ASP A 135 4.14 -1.89 14.19
CA ASP A 135 3.72 -1.81 15.59
C ASP A 135 2.66 -2.86 15.92
N ALA A 136 1.70 -3.10 15.04
CA ALA A 136 0.71 -4.18 15.21
C ALA A 136 1.39 -5.55 15.32
N CYS A 137 2.37 -5.84 14.48
CA CYS A 137 3.15 -7.08 14.56
C CYS A 137 3.93 -7.18 15.87
N ARG A 138 4.63 -6.11 16.28
CA ARG A 138 5.43 -6.10 17.53
C ARG A 138 4.57 -6.26 18.78
N GLN A 139 3.35 -5.74 18.77
CA GLN A 139 2.41 -5.81 19.88
C GLN A 139 1.55 -7.09 19.87
N SER A 140 1.65 -7.90 18.82
CA SER A 140 0.91 -9.15 18.73
C SER A 140 1.42 -10.18 19.75
N GLU A 141 0.50 -10.92 20.34
CA GLU A 141 0.81 -12.05 21.21
C GLU A 141 0.43 -13.35 20.51
N SER A 142 1.10 -14.45 20.86
CA SER A 142 0.77 -15.76 20.30
C SER A 142 -0.58 -16.22 20.84
N VAL A 143 -1.41 -16.80 19.98
CA VAL A 143 -2.74 -17.28 20.34
C VAL A 143 -2.89 -18.74 19.97
N ASP A 144 -3.33 -19.56 20.91
CA ASP A 144 -3.72 -20.95 20.64
C ASP A 144 -4.94 -20.97 19.73
N PHE A 145 -4.81 -21.63 18.57
CA PHE A 145 -5.88 -21.75 17.60
C PHE A 145 -5.80 -23.12 16.93
N GLU A 146 -6.77 -23.99 17.20
CA GLU A 146 -6.77 -25.39 16.76
C GLU A 146 -6.64 -25.56 15.24
N ALA A 147 -7.17 -24.60 14.47
CA ALA A 147 -7.08 -24.61 13.01
C ALA A 147 -5.79 -23.95 12.45
N ALA A 148 -4.93 -23.38 13.30
CA ALA A 148 -3.62 -22.90 12.90
C ALA A 148 -2.64 -24.06 12.68
N TYR A 149 -1.60 -23.78 11.90
CA TYR A 149 -0.45 -24.68 11.79
C TYR A 149 0.19 -24.88 13.17
N ASP A 150 0.45 -26.13 13.56
CA ASP A 150 0.91 -26.52 14.90
C ASP A 150 0.02 -26.03 16.07
N GLY A 151 -1.23 -25.66 15.80
CA GLY A 151 -2.22 -25.26 16.81
C GLY A 151 -2.02 -23.87 17.40
N VAL A 152 -1.11 -23.06 16.84
CA VAL A 152 -0.76 -21.73 17.36
C VAL A 152 -0.63 -20.74 16.21
N VAL A 153 -1.21 -19.54 16.38
CA VAL A 153 -0.84 -18.36 15.59
C VAL A 153 0.30 -17.65 16.33
N PRO A 154 1.52 -17.64 15.79
CA PRO A 154 2.67 -17.08 16.49
C PRO A 154 2.65 -15.54 16.47
N ALA A 155 3.19 -14.94 17.52
CA ALA A 155 3.58 -13.53 17.54
C ALA A 155 4.76 -13.27 16.59
N ALA A 156 4.97 -12.01 16.20
CA ALA A 156 6.12 -11.62 15.39
C ALA A 156 7.46 -11.71 16.15
N GLU A 157 7.43 -11.52 17.48
CA GLU A 157 8.59 -11.73 18.36
C GLU A 157 8.39 -13.03 19.14
N GLY A 158 9.17 -14.06 18.80
CA GLY A 158 9.20 -15.37 19.46
C GLY A 158 10.63 -15.88 19.57
#